data_AF-A0A1I7JDS0-F1
#
_entry.id   AF-A0A1I7JDS0-F1
#
_cell.length_a   1.000
_cell.length_b   1.000
_cell.length_c   1.000
_cell.angle_alpha   90.00
_cell.angle_beta   90.00
_cell.angle_gamma   90.00
#
_symmetry.space_group_name_H-M   'P 1'
#
loop_
_entity.id
_entity.type
_entity.pdbx_description
1 polymer ?
#
loop_
_entity_poly.entity_id
_entity_poly.type
_entity_poly.pdbx_seq_one_letter_code
_entity_poly.pdbx_strand_id
1 'polypeptide(L)' 'MMERQQILATMGELKLFGMKAAYDEIIKVALKRSHEPHQIVGDLLQAEISEKQARSIRYQMTIEGPMRS' A
#
# COMPACT_ATOMS: atom_id res chain seq x y z
N MET A 1 21.28 6.66 7.32
CA MET A 1 20.13 6.25 6.49
C MET A 1 18.99 5.88 7.42
N MET A 2 17.72 5.98 6.99
CA MET A 2 16.61 5.47 7.79
C MET A 2 16.60 3.94 7.74
N GLU A 3 16.39 3.31 8.90
CA GLU A 3 16.27 1.86 9.00
C GLU A 3 14.90 1.38 8.51
N ARG A 4 14.80 0.14 8.03
CA ARG A 4 13.54 -0.48 7.58
C ARG A 4 12.40 -0.29 8.59
N GLN A 5 12.70 -0.45 9.88
CA GLN A 5 11.69 -0.32 10.94
C GLN A 5 11.15 1.12 11.05
N GLN A 6 12.01 2.13 10.88
CA GLN A 6 11.61 3.54 10.86
C GLN A 6 10.76 3.84 9.62
N ILE A 7 11.14 3.30 8.45
CA ILE A 7 10.36 3.45 7.21
C ILE A 7 8.94 2.90 7.40
N LEU A 8 8.79 1.69 7.94
CA LEU A 8 7.47 1.09 8.18
C LEU A 8 6.65 1.82 9.25
N ALA A 9 7.31 2.39 10.25
CA ALA A 9 6.67 3.23 11.26
C ALA A 9 6.13 4.53 10.63
N THR A 10 6.96 5.26 9.89
CA THR A 10 6.57 6.48 9.17
C THR A 10 5.47 6.22 8.14
N MET A 11 5.51 5.10 7.41
CA MET A 11 4.39 4.71 6.53
C MET A 11 3.08 4.51 7.31
N GLY A 12 3.15 3.96 8.52
CA GLY A 12 2.01 3.86 9.43
C GLY A 12 1.48 5.22 9.85
N GLU A 13 2.36 6.13 10.26
CA GLU A 13 2.01 7.51 10.65
C GLU A 13 1.36 8.29 9.50
N LEU A 14 1.90 8.13 8.29
CA LEU A 14 1.38 8.73 7.07
C LEU A 14 0.13 8.02 6.51
N LYS A 15 -0.35 6.95 7.18
CA LYS A 15 -1.50 6.15 6.75
C LYS A 15 -1.34 5.54 5.36
N LEU A 16 -0.10 5.24 4.97
CA LEU A 16 0.27 4.57 3.72
C LEU A 16 0.13 3.05 3.87
N PHE A 17 -1.11 2.60 4.06
CA PHE A 17 -1.41 1.22 4.43
C PHE A 17 -1.04 0.21 3.33
N GLY A 18 -1.27 0.58 2.06
CA GLY A 18 -0.93 -0.27 0.93
C GLY A 18 0.58 -0.37 0.74
N MET A 19 1.29 0.76 0.84
CA MET A 19 2.76 0.76 0.80
C MET A 19 3.35 -0.11 1.91
N LYS A 20 2.88 0.09 3.15
CA LYS A 20 3.38 -0.64 4.32
C LYS A 20 3.17 -2.15 4.17
N ALA A 21 2.03 -2.57 3.62
CA ALA A 21 1.71 -3.97 3.42
C ALA A 21 2.54 -4.62 2.30
N ALA A 22 2.82 -3.88 1.22
CA ALA A 22 3.56 -4.40 0.06
C ALA A 22 5.08 -4.22 0.15
N TYR A 23 5.58 -3.46 1.13
CA TYR A 23 6.98 -3.05 1.22
C TYR A 23 7.96 -4.23 1.13
N ASP A 24 7.82 -5.24 1.98
CA ASP A 24 8.78 -6.36 2.01
C ASP A 24 8.82 -7.15 0.73
N GLU A 25 7.66 -7.36 0.12
CA GLU A 25 7.54 -8.09 -1.13
C GLU A 25 8.18 -7.32 -2.27
N ILE A 26 7.85 -6.03 -2.42
CA ILE A 26 8.41 -5.16 -3.46
C ILE A 26 9.92 -5.05 -3.31
N ILE A 27 10.45 -4.80 -2.11
CA ILE A 27 11.89 -4.72 -1.88
C ILE A 27 12.57 -6.06 -2.18
N LYS A 28 11.98 -7.18 -1.76
CA LYS A 28 12.51 -8.51 -2.07
C LYS A 28 12.56 -8.79 -3.57
N VAL A 29 11.55 -8.37 -4.32
CA VAL A 29 11.52 -8.51 -5.80
C VAL A 29 12.54 -7.57 -6.43
N ALA A 30 12.62 -6.32 -5.97
CA ALA A 30 13.55 -5.32 -6.46
C ALA A 30 15.01 -5.76 -6.30
N LEU A 31 15.35 -6.36 -5.16
CA LEU A 31 16.68 -6.93 -4.92
C LEU A 31 17.00 -8.11 -5.86
N LYS A 32 16.00 -8.92 -6.22
CA LYS A 32 16.18 -10.09 -7.09
C LYS A 32 16.26 -9.72 -8.58
N ARG A 33 15.53 -8.68 -8.98
CA ARG A 33 15.35 -8.29 -10.39
C ARG A 33 16.11 -7.02 -10.75
N SER A 34 16.88 -6.46 -9.82
CA SER A 34 17.58 -5.17 -9.97
C SER A 34 16.64 -4.09 -10.49
N HIS A 35 15.48 -3.92 -9.85
CA HIS A 35 14.54 -2.88 -10.23
C HIS A 35 15.19 -1.51 -10.06
N GLU A 36 15.01 -0.65 -11.06
CA GLU A 36 15.42 0.74 -10.97
C GLU A 36 14.63 1.44 -9.84
N PRO A 37 15.22 2.42 -9.14
CA PRO A 37 14.57 3.09 -8.02
C PRO A 37 13.18 3.65 -8.35
N HIS A 38 12.97 4.14 -9.58
CA HIS A 38 11.68 4.65 -10.03
C HIS A 38 10.61 3.55 -10.14
N GLN A 39 11.00 2.30 -10.44
CA GLN A 39 10.06 1.16 -10.49
C GLN A 39 9.60 0.80 -9.08
N ILE A 40 10.52 0.76 -8.11
CA ILE A 40 10.19 0.50 -6.69
C ILE A 40 9.18 1.52 -6.18
N VAL A 41 9.42 2.80 -6.45
CA VAL A 41 8.50 3.88 -6.06
C VAL A 41 7.16 3.73 -6.76
N GLY A 42 7.14 3.38 -8.04
CA GLY A 42 5.92 3.10 -8.80
C GLY A 42 5.10 1.95 -8.20
N ASP A 43 5.73 0.83 -7.89
CA ASP A 43 5.09 -0.36 -7.31
C ASP A 43 4.48 -0.03 -5.92
N LEU A 44 5.21 0.72 -5.09
CA LEU A 44 4.71 1.18 -3.80
C LEU A 44 3.50 2.10 -3.95
N LEU A 45 3.56 3.08 -4.85
CA LEU A 45 2.44 3.99 -5.12
C LEU A 45 1.21 3.24 -5.63
N GLN A 46 1.42 2.26 -6.51
CA GLN A 46 0.34 1.43 -7.04
C GLN A 46 -0.34 0.62 -5.93
N ALA A 47 0.44 0.02 -5.01
CA ALA A 47 -0.09 -0.69 -3.86
C ALA A 47 -0.96 0.21 -2.96
N GLU A 48 -0.54 1.47 -2.75
CA GLU A 48 -1.31 2.44 -1.98
C GLU A 48 -2.63 2.82 -2.64
N ILE A 49 -2.61 3.04 -3.96
CA ILE A 49 -3.81 3.36 -4.74
C ILE A 49 -4.80 2.20 -4.66
N SER A 50 -4.32 0.97 -4.84
CA SER A 50 -5.15 -0.23 -4.77
C SER A 50 -5.78 -0.43 -3.39
N GLU A 51 -5.03 -0.22 -2.29
CA GLU A 51 -5.58 -0.31 -0.94
C GLU A 51 -6.64 0.78 -0.67
N LYS A 52 -6.41 2.01 -1.13
CA LYS A 52 -7.40 3.10 -1.04
C LYS A 52 -8.67 2.76 -1.83
N GLN A 53 -8.54 2.25 -3.05
CA GLN A 53 -9.67 1.85 -3.87
C GLN A 53 -10.47 0.70 -3.22
N ALA A 54 -9.79 -0.33 -2.75
CA ALA A 54 -10.42 -1.45 -2.05
C ALA A 54 -11.15 -0.98 -0.78
N ARG A 55 -10.58 -0.01 -0.06
CA ARG A 55 -11.24 0.60 1.11
C ARG A 55 -12.48 1.39 0.73
N SER A 56 -12.43 2.20 -0.32
CA SER A 56 -13.61 2.95 -0.81
C SER A 56 -14.74 2.02 -1.25
N ILE A 57 -14.43 0.94 -1.97
CA ILE A 57 -15.43 -0.07 -2.37
C ILE A 57 -16.04 -0.73 -1.14
N ARG A 58 -15.22 -1.13 -0.14
CA ARG A 58 -15.71 -1.69 1.13
C ARG A 58 -16.63 -0.73 1.87
N TYR A 59 -16.29 0.56 1.92
CA TYR A 59 -17.16 1.58 2.51
C TYR A 59 -18.48 1.72 1.75
N GLN A 60 -18.45 1.78 0.41
CA GLN A 60 -19.67 1.87 -0.40
C GLN A 60 -20.60 0.67 -0.17
N MET A 61 -20.08 -0.56 -0.24
CA MET A 61 -20.87 -1.78 0.03
C MET A 61 -21.43 -1.83 1.45
N THR A 62 -20.74 -1.24 2.43
CA THR A 62 -21.21 -1.19 3.82
C THR A 62 -22.33 -0.17 4.01
N ILE A 63 -22.28 0.95 3.28
CA ILE A 63 -23.30 2.01 3.31
C ILE A 63 -24.55 1.59 2.51
N GLU A 64 -24.39 0.79 1.45
CA GLU A 64 -25.47 0.29 0.59
C GLU A 64 -26.06 -1.07 1.06
N GLY A 65 -25.68 -1.55 2.24
CA GLY A 65 -26.30 -2.72 2.89
C GLY A 65 -27.82 -2.56 3.01
N PRO A 66 -28.61 -3.65 2.93
CA PRO A 66 -29.97 -3.63 2.41
C PRO A 66 -30.94 -2.94 3.37
N MET A 67 -31.12 -1.64 3.21
CA MET A 67 -32.27 -0.91 3.76
C MET A 67 -33.15 -0.48 2.60
N ARG A 68 -33.97 -1.42 2.11
CA ARG A 68 -35.14 -1.15 1.26
C ARG A 68 -36.00 -2.42 1.13
N SER A 69 -36.92 -2.60 2.07
CA SER A 69 -38.22 -3.27 1.90
C SER A 69 -39.12 -2.80 3.04
#